data_AF-A0A7S1JQT0-F1
#
_entry.id   AF-A0A7S1JQT0-F1
#
_cell.length_a   1.000
_cell.length_b   1.000
_cell.length_c   1.000
_cell.angle_alpha   90.00
_cell.angle_beta   90.00
_cell.angle_gamma   90.00
#
_symmetry.space_group_name_H-M   'P 1'
#
loop_
_entity.id
_entity.type
_entity.pdbx_description
1 polymer ?
#
loop_
_entity_poly.entity_id
_entity_poly.type
_entity_poly.pdbx_seq_one_letter_code
_entity_poly.pdbx_strand_id
1 'polypeptide(L)'
;QGCSLTGLSATRLGVMAAAGGADHDHLHCGICTSHLTRSGKHEPRQLRCGHSFCADCIGDLCRHAANNTIACPNRCGVTTSATTEEVPKNYPLAAAVEAKEHQSRQQLAL
;
A
#
# COMPACT_ATOMS: atom_id res chain seq x y z
N GLN A 1 16.61 27.43 -51.38
CA GLN A 1 17.16 28.69 -50.82
C GLN A 1 16.06 29.25 -49.95
N GLY A 2 16.07 29.15 -48.62
CA GLY A 2 17.18 29.14 -47.69
C GLY A 2 16.98 30.36 -46.80
N CYS A 3 16.33 30.19 -45.64
CA CYS A 3 16.27 31.20 -44.60
C CYS A 3 16.75 30.57 -43.30
N SER A 4 17.97 30.93 -42.90
CA SER A 4 18.64 30.54 -41.66
C SER A 4 18.20 31.42 -40.49
N LEU A 5 17.99 30.77 -39.34
CA LEU A 5 18.47 31.09 -37.98
C LEU A 5 18.26 32.56 -37.51
N THR A 6 17.53 32.84 -36.43
CA THR A 6 17.91 32.55 -35.03
C THR A 6 16.82 33.15 -34.13
N GLY A 7 16.59 32.53 -32.97
CA GLY A 7 15.68 33.10 -31.97
C GLY A 7 15.47 32.14 -30.81
N LEU A 8 16.47 32.05 -29.93
CA LEU A 8 16.31 31.46 -28.60
C LEU A 8 15.12 32.12 -27.90
N SER A 9 14.17 31.31 -27.45
CA SER A 9 13.36 31.65 -26.29
C SER A 9 13.24 30.39 -25.45
N ALA A 10 14.18 30.27 -24.53
CA ALA A 10 14.16 29.32 -23.43
C ALA A 10 12.88 29.54 -22.61
N THR A 11 11.81 28.84 -22.98
CA THR A 11 10.59 28.82 -22.20
C THR A 11 10.61 27.60 -21.32
N ARG A 12 11.10 27.84 -20.10
CA ARG A 12 10.56 27.36 -18.83
C ARG A 12 10.22 25.87 -18.78
N LEU A 13 11.15 25.15 -18.17
CA LEU A 13 10.92 24.29 -17.01
C LEU A 13 9.43 24.12 -16.64
N GLY A 14 8.95 22.89 -16.82
CA GLY A 14 7.62 22.49 -16.40
C GLY A 14 7.40 21.06 -16.84
N VAL A 15 8.11 20.12 -16.20
CA VAL A 15 7.68 18.71 -16.26
C VAL A 15 6.24 18.72 -15.79
N MET A 16 5.33 18.35 -16.69
CA MET A 16 3.90 18.29 -16.42
C MET A 16 3.69 17.10 -15.48
N ALA A 17 3.82 17.36 -14.18
CA ALA A 17 3.32 16.50 -13.13
C ALA A 17 1.79 16.58 -13.17
N ALA A 18 1.18 15.76 -14.01
CA ALA A 18 -0.26 15.62 -14.08
C ALA A 18 -0.63 14.15 -14.34
N ALA A 19 -0.80 13.42 -13.24
CA ALA A 19 -1.85 12.42 -13.11
C ALA A 19 -2.23 12.36 -11.63
N GLY A 20 -3.10 13.29 -11.22
CA GLY A 20 -3.90 13.12 -10.02
C GLY A 20 -4.94 12.02 -10.25
N GLY A 21 -5.35 11.37 -9.16
CA GLY A 21 -6.61 10.62 -9.11
C GLY A 21 -6.54 9.32 -8.32
N ALA A 22 -6.89 9.40 -7.03
CA ALA A 22 -7.36 8.30 -6.19
C ALA A 22 -6.40 7.13 -5.92
N ASP A 23 -5.45 7.33 -5.01
CA ASP A 23 -4.82 6.23 -4.26
C ASP A 23 -4.48 6.71 -2.85
N HIS A 24 -5.51 7.03 -2.06
CA HIS A 24 -5.35 7.46 -0.67
C HIS A 24 -5.80 6.37 0.33
N ASP A 25 -6.15 5.17 -0.15
CA ASP A 25 -6.85 4.17 0.69
C ASP A 25 -6.23 2.76 0.62
N HIS A 26 -5.19 2.53 -0.18
CA HIS A 26 -4.59 1.19 -0.30
C HIS A 26 -3.53 0.88 0.77
N LEU A 27 -3.21 1.85 1.64
CA LEU A 27 -2.23 1.69 2.71
C LEU A 27 -2.88 1.52 4.09
N HIS A 28 -4.20 1.40 4.14
CA HIS A 28 -4.94 1.22 5.37
C HIS A 28 -5.43 -0.22 5.47
N CYS A 29 -5.51 -0.73 6.69
CA CYS A 29 -6.08 -2.04 6.90
C CYS A 29 -7.62 -1.99 6.73
N GLY A 30 -8.20 -2.83 5.88
CA GLY A 30 -9.66 -2.92 5.73
C GLY A 30 -10.45 -3.43 6.95
N ILE A 31 -9.79 -3.73 8.07
CA ILE A 31 -10.42 -4.15 9.33
C ILE A 31 -10.41 -3.01 10.35
N CYS A 32 -9.21 -2.57 10.75
CA CYS A 32 -9.04 -1.53 11.76
C CYS A 32 -8.94 -0.12 11.18
N THR A 33 -8.87 0.02 9.85
CA THR A 33 -8.64 1.29 9.12
C THR A 33 -7.36 2.03 9.51
N SER A 34 -6.50 1.42 10.33
CA SER A 34 -5.20 1.98 10.70
C SER A 34 -4.22 1.94 9.53
N HIS A 35 -3.31 2.92 9.54
CA HIS A 35 -2.20 2.98 8.62
C HIS A 35 -1.29 1.75 8.78
N LEU A 36 -1.03 1.07 7.66
CA LEU A 36 -0.08 -0.04 7.59
C LEU A 36 1.34 0.50 7.78
N THR A 37 2.26 -0.34 8.25
CA THR A 37 3.67 0.04 8.46
C THR A 37 4.60 -1.00 7.83
N ARG A 38 5.86 -0.65 7.54
CA ARG A 38 6.83 -1.64 7.01
C ARG A 38 6.93 -2.87 7.90
N SER A 39 6.95 -2.65 9.21
CA SER A 39 7.22 -3.68 10.21
C SER A 39 6.42 -3.41 11.48
N GLY A 40 6.22 -4.46 12.28
CA GLY A 40 5.55 -4.40 13.59
C GLY A 40 4.08 -4.84 13.52
N LYS A 41 3.26 -4.32 14.43
CA LYS A 41 1.84 -4.70 14.56
C LYS A 41 0.98 -4.34 13.34
N HIS A 42 1.33 -3.26 12.63
CA HIS A 42 0.61 -2.84 11.42
C HIS A 42 1.27 -3.32 10.13
N GLU A 43 2.15 -4.32 10.21
CA GLU A 43 2.77 -4.91 9.03
C GLU A 43 1.70 -5.55 8.12
N PRO A 44 1.69 -5.25 6.81
CA PRO A 44 0.75 -5.84 5.88
C PRO A 44 1.08 -7.32 5.64
N ARG A 45 0.09 -8.17 5.93
CA ARG A 45 0.12 -9.62 5.76
C ARG A 45 -0.91 -10.00 4.72
N GLN A 46 -0.51 -10.79 3.72
CA GLN A 46 -1.38 -11.17 2.61
C GLN A 46 -1.99 -12.55 2.87
N LEU A 47 -3.32 -12.61 2.87
CA LEU A 47 -4.07 -13.87 2.90
C LEU A 47 -3.97 -14.58 1.55
N ARG A 48 -4.30 -15.87 1.49
CA ARG A 48 -4.29 -16.65 0.23
C ARG A 48 -5.20 -16.09 -0.87
N CYS A 49 -6.21 -15.31 -0.49
CA CYS A 49 -7.09 -14.63 -1.44
C CYS A 49 -6.51 -13.38 -2.09
N GLY A 50 -5.31 -12.95 -1.69
CA GLY A 50 -4.66 -11.74 -2.20
C GLY A 50 -4.95 -10.47 -1.39
N HIS A 51 -5.96 -10.48 -0.50
CA HIS A 51 -6.25 -9.35 0.39
C HIS A 51 -5.19 -9.22 1.49
N SER A 52 -4.80 -7.99 1.77
CA SER A 52 -3.79 -7.68 2.78
C SER A 52 -4.41 -7.00 4.00
N PHE A 53 -4.00 -7.43 5.19
CA PHE A 53 -4.46 -6.88 6.48
C PHE A 53 -3.29 -6.68 7.42
N CYS A 54 -3.51 -5.93 8.49
CA CYS A 54 -2.50 -5.66 9.50
C CYS A 54 -2.16 -6.94 10.30
N ALA A 55 -0.90 -7.12 10.69
CA ALA A 55 -0.47 -8.30 11.46
C ALA A 55 -1.24 -8.46 12.79
N ASP A 56 -1.58 -7.37 13.45
CA ASP A 56 -2.40 -7.35 14.67
C ASP A 56 -3.80 -7.92 14.40
N CYS A 57 -4.43 -7.44 13.34
CA CYS A 57 -5.76 -7.84 12.88
C CYS A 57 -5.79 -9.33 12.51
N ILE A 58 -4.75 -9.81 11.81
CA ILE A 58 -4.59 -11.23 11.50
C ILE A 58 -4.37 -12.05 12.78
N GLY A 59 -3.60 -11.53 13.73
CA GLY A 59 -3.39 -12.14 15.04
C GLY A 59 -4.69 -12.28 15.82
N ASP A 60 -5.55 -11.26 15.83
CA ASP A 60 -6.86 -11.33 16.47
C ASP A 60 -7.80 -12.28 15.74
N LEU A 61 -7.83 -12.25 14.40
CA LEU A 61 -8.55 -13.24 13.60
C LEU A 61 -8.11 -14.66 13.93
N CYS A 62 -6.81 -14.90 14.12
CA CYS A 62 -6.27 -16.18 14.55
C CYS A 62 -6.75 -16.54 15.97
N ARG A 63 -6.71 -15.60 16.93
CA ARG A 63 -7.20 -15.81 18.30
C ARG A 63 -8.69 -16.13 18.36
N HIS A 64 -9.49 -15.54 17.47
CA HIS A 64 -10.93 -15.77 17.37
C HIS A 64 -11.31 -16.95 16.44
N ALA A 65 -10.35 -17.53 15.73
CA ALA A 65 -10.60 -18.65 14.83
C ALA A 65 -10.83 -19.94 15.63
N ALA A 66 -12.09 -20.33 15.81
CA ALA A 66 -12.46 -21.56 16.52
C ALA A 66 -11.90 -22.85 15.87
N ASN A 67 -11.61 -22.83 14.56
CA ASN A 67 -11.20 -23.99 13.78
C ASN A 67 -9.82 -23.82 13.11
N ASN A 68 -8.92 -23.01 13.68
CA ASN A 68 -7.63 -22.68 13.06
C ASN A 68 -7.76 -22.22 11.60
N THR A 69 -8.87 -21.56 11.26
CA THR A 69 -9.16 -21.08 9.90
C THR A 69 -9.74 -19.68 9.97
N ILE A 70 -9.12 -18.78 9.22
CA ILE A 70 -9.49 -17.37 9.11
C ILE A 70 -10.25 -17.18 7.81
N ALA A 71 -11.48 -16.72 7.91
CA ALA A 71 -12.27 -16.30 6.76
C ALA A 71 -11.87 -14.89 6.32
N CYS A 72 -11.74 -14.70 5.01
CA CYS A 72 -11.55 -13.40 4.38
C CYS A 72 -12.66 -12.41 4.81
N PRO A 73 -12.32 -11.27 5.46
CA PRO A 73 -13.30 -10.24 5.84
C PRO A 73 -14.05 -9.69 4.63
N ASN A 74 -13.36 -9.62 3.48
CA ASN A 74 -13.91 -9.15 2.21
C ASN A 74 -14.87 -10.16 1.54
N ARG A 75 -15.34 -11.17 2.28
CA ARG A 75 -16.33 -12.19 1.84
C ARG A 75 -15.95 -12.89 0.53
N CYS A 76 -14.66 -13.04 0.27
CA CYS A 76 -14.15 -13.62 -0.96
C CYS A 76 -14.29 -15.16 -1.04
N GLY A 77 -14.89 -15.81 -0.04
CA GLY A 77 -15.12 -17.26 0.01
C GLY A 77 -13.87 -18.11 0.30
N VAL A 78 -12.69 -17.51 0.35
CA VAL A 78 -11.42 -18.19 0.64
C VAL A 78 -11.12 -18.14 2.14
N THR A 79 -10.85 -19.30 2.73
CA THR A 79 -10.33 -19.44 4.09
C THR A 79 -8.83 -19.66 4.05
N THR A 80 -8.10 -18.95 4.90
CA THR A 80 -6.66 -19.16 5.12
C THR A 80 -6.49 -19.83 6.47
N SER A 81 -5.66 -20.85 6.60
CA SER A 81 -5.41 -21.46 7.91
C SER A 81 -4.70 -20.47 8.83
N ALA A 82 -5.08 -20.48 10.11
CA ALA A 82 -4.71 -19.50 11.12
C ALA A 82 -3.26 -19.68 11.62
N THR A 83 -2.38 -20.30 10.85
CA THR A 83 -0.98 -20.42 11.22
C THR A 83 -0.23 -19.19 10.72
N THR A 84 0.58 -18.59 11.59
CA THR A 84 1.38 -17.39 11.27
C THR A 84 2.34 -17.65 10.10
N GLU A 85 2.73 -18.90 9.87
CA GLU A 85 3.60 -19.32 8.76
C GLU A 85 2.88 -19.27 7.40
N GLU A 86 1.55 -19.43 7.36
CA GLU A 86 0.77 -19.45 6.12
C GLU A 86 0.32 -18.09 5.62
N VAL A 87 0.48 -17.03 6.43
CA VAL A 87 0.17 -15.66 6.02
C VAL A 87 1.49 -14.92 5.81
N PRO A 88 2.08 -14.95 4.60
CA PRO A 88 3.35 -14.28 4.34
C PRO A 88 3.23 -12.76 4.43
N LYS A 89 4.36 -12.12 4.73
CA LYS A 89 4.50 -10.67 4.68
C LYS A 89 4.38 -10.17 3.24
N ASN A 90 3.57 -9.13 3.05
CA ASN A 90 3.47 -8.44 1.77
C ASN A 90 4.58 -7.39 1.67
N TYR A 91 5.78 -7.82 1.26
CA TYR A 91 6.93 -6.95 1.03
C TYR A 91 6.66 -5.77 0.06
N PRO A 92 5.99 -5.96 -1.10
CA PRO A 92 5.72 -4.83 -1.98
C PRO A 92 4.74 -3.82 -1.38
N LEU A 93 3.71 -4.26 -0.63
CA LEU A 93 2.81 -3.33 0.06
C LEU A 93 3.53 -2.59 1.19
N ALA A 94 4.38 -3.27 1.95
CA ALA A 94 5.21 -2.64 2.98
C ALA A 94 6.13 -1.55 2.39
N ALA A 95 6.75 -1.80 1.24
CA ALA A 95 7.58 -0.81 0.56
C ALA A 95 6.77 0.38 0.02
N ALA A 96 5.56 0.12 -0.50
CA ALA A 96 4.66 1.18 -0.97
C ALA A 96 4.20 2.12 0.16
N VAL A 97 3.91 1.56 1.34
CA VAL A 97 3.61 2.32 2.56
C VAL A 97 4.76 3.27 2.87
N GLU A 98 5.99 2.77 2.94
CA GLU A 98 7.15 3.59 3.28
C GLU A 98 7.41 4.69 2.25
N ALA A 99 7.27 4.37 0.96
CA ALA A 99 7.44 5.34 -0.11
C ALA A 99 6.45 6.49 0.03
N LYS A 100 5.20 6.21 0.40
CA LYS A 100 4.18 7.25 0.64
C LYS A 100 4.43 8.05 1.91
N GLU A 101 4.85 7.40 3.00
CA GLU A 101 5.26 8.13 4.21
C GLU A 101 6.43 9.07 3.92
N HIS A 102 7.40 8.61 3.14
CA HIS A 102 8.54 9.42 2.74
C HIS A 102 8.13 10.60 1.86
N GLN A 103 7.23 10.36 0.89
CA GLN A 103 6.67 11.41 0.03
C GLN A 103 5.91 12.47 0.84
N SER A 104 5.06 12.06 1.78
CA SER A 104 4.30 12.99 2.63
C SER A 104 5.23 13.88 3.46
N ARG A 105 6.31 13.31 4.02
CA ARG A 105 7.32 14.08 4.77
C ARG A 105 8.07 15.07 3.89
N GLN A 106 8.39 14.70 2.65
CA GLN A 106 9.05 15.61 1.71
C GLN A 106 8.12 16.76 1.28
N GLN A 107 6.82 16.48 1.09
CA GLN A 107 5.84 17.49 0.68
C GLN A 107 5.57 18.55 1.76
N LEU A 108 5.68 18.18 3.04
CA LEU A 108 5.50 19.12 4.17
C LEU A 108 6.74 19.99 4.44
N ALA A 109 7.90 19.63 3.86
CA ALA A 109 9.16 20.35 4.06
C ALA A 109 9.38 21.50 3.05
N LEU A 110 8.41 21.77 2.17
CA LEU A 110 8.39 22.80 1.14
C LEU A 110 7.42 23.93 1.51
#